data_AF-A0A4R4X222-F1
#
_entry.id   AF-A0A4R4X222-F1
#
_cell.length_a   1.000
_cell.length_b   1.000
_cell.length_c   1.000
_cell.angle_alpha   90.00
_cell.angle_beta   90.00
_cell.angle_gamma   90.00
#
_symmetry.space_group_name_H-M   'P 1'
#
loop_
_entity.id
_entity.type
_entity.pdbx_description
1 polymer ?
#
loop_
_entity_poly.entity_id
_entity_poly.type
_entity_poly.pdbx_seq_one_letter_code
_entity_poly.pdbx_strand_id
1 'polypeptide(L)'
;MSSFPDDVEAYYAELAERRDWSPETAAAIRSTVELIRDLDRGTAPRTYGALADDEGTDWLYEAVWHEREWVVVRQLGAAEDGTITRYWWQRLEDDEGMLTDQALDRDRWGLRPLSREDFYTAWDDPGWSLTA
;
A
#
# COMPACT_ATOMS: atom_id res chain seq x y z
N MET A 1 -5.08 -23.34 4.27
CA MET A 1 -4.46 -22.03 4.58
C MET A 1 -3.12 -22.00 3.89
N SER A 2 -2.94 -21.13 2.91
CA SER A 2 -1.62 -20.96 2.31
C SER A 2 -0.80 -20.11 3.27
N SER A 3 0.25 -20.68 3.87
CA SER A 3 1.18 -19.92 4.71
C SER A 3 1.70 -18.70 3.96
N PHE A 4 2.01 -17.63 4.68
CA PHE A 4 2.85 -16.57 4.11
C PHE A 4 4.28 -17.10 3.96
N PRO A 5 5.07 -16.48 3.06
CA PRO A 5 6.52 -16.64 3.08
C PRO A 5 7.12 -16.35 4.47
N ASP A 6 8.18 -17.05 4.83
CA ASP A 6 8.78 -16.99 6.18
C ASP A 6 9.27 -15.58 6.55
N ASP A 7 9.76 -14.81 5.58
CA ASP A 7 10.19 -13.41 5.75
C ASP A 7 9.01 -12.49 6.10
N VAL A 8 7.84 -12.74 5.52
CA VAL A 8 6.62 -11.97 5.82
C VAL A 8 6.08 -12.33 7.21
N GLU A 9 6.07 -13.62 7.56
CA GLU A 9 5.69 -14.05 8.92
C GLU A 9 6.62 -13.43 9.98
N ALA A 10 7.94 -13.48 9.74
CA ALA A 10 8.93 -12.89 10.63
C ALA A 10 8.74 -11.37 10.77
N TYR A 11 8.51 -10.66 9.65
CA TYR A 11 8.27 -9.23 9.66
C TYR A 11 7.12 -8.82 10.58
N TYR A 12 5.95 -9.45 10.44
CA TYR A 12 4.80 -9.10 11.26
C TYR A 12 4.93 -9.58 12.71
N ALA A 13 5.66 -10.67 12.97
CA ALA A 13 5.97 -11.09 14.33
C ALA A 13 6.86 -10.04 15.04
N GLU A 14 7.94 -9.60 14.39
CA GLU A 14 8.84 -8.56 14.92
C GLU A 14 8.12 -7.22 15.10
N LEU A 15 7.26 -6.83 14.15
CA LEU A 15 6.47 -5.61 14.25
C LEU A 15 5.47 -5.69 15.43
N ALA A 16 4.79 -6.83 15.59
CA ALA A 16 3.87 -7.06 16.71
C ALA A 16 4.57 -6.96 18.06
N GLU A 17 5.77 -7.55 18.19
CA GLU A 17 6.59 -7.42 19.40
C GLU A 17 7.00 -5.97 19.65
N ARG A 18 7.49 -5.27 18.62
CA ARG A 18 7.96 -3.88 18.74
C ARG A 18 6.83 -2.91 19.12
N ARG A 19 5.61 -3.16 18.61
CA ARG A 19 4.42 -2.34 18.86
C ARG A 19 3.59 -2.81 20.07
N ASP A 20 4.01 -3.86 20.76
CA ASP A 20 3.30 -4.50 21.88
C ASP A 20 1.83 -4.85 21.52
N TRP A 21 1.63 -5.44 20.34
CA TRP A 21 0.31 -5.82 19.86
C TRP A 21 -0.29 -6.95 20.71
N SER A 22 -1.58 -6.83 21.03
CA SER A 22 -2.31 -7.95 21.60
C SER A 22 -2.45 -9.08 20.57
N PRO A 23 -2.70 -10.33 21.02
CA PRO A 23 -2.96 -11.45 20.10
C PRO A 23 -4.13 -11.18 19.14
N GLU A 24 -5.15 -10.45 19.59
CA GLU A 24 -6.28 -10.05 18.76
C GLU A 24 -5.88 -9.07 17.66
N THR A 25 -5.06 -8.07 17.97
CA THR A 25 -4.52 -7.13 16.98
C THR A 25 -3.66 -7.85 15.95
N ALA A 26 -2.75 -8.73 16.40
CA ALA A 26 -1.91 -9.51 15.49
C ALA A 26 -2.75 -10.40 14.57
N ALA A 27 -3.81 -11.03 15.07
CA ALA A 27 -4.73 -11.82 14.26
C ALA A 27 -5.54 -10.98 13.26
N ALA A 28 -5.97 -9.78 13.66
CA ALA A 28 -6.67 -8.84 12.79
C ALA A 28 -5.76 -8.38 11.64
N ILE A 29 -4.54 -7.94 11.95
CA ILE A 29 -3.54 -7.55 10.94
C ILE A 29 -3.25 -8.72 10.01
N ARG A 30 -3.04 -9.93 10.53
CA ARG A 30 -2.86 -11.13 9.69
C ARG A 30 -4.01 -11.32 8.70
N SER A 31 -5.25 -11.18 9.17
CA SER A 31 -6.45 -11.32 8.32
C SER A 31 -6.47 -10.25 7.22
N THR A 32 -6.08 -9.02 7.53
CA THR A 32 -5.92 -7.94 6.55
C THR A 32 -4.82 -8.26 5.53
N VAL A 33 -3.67 -8.79 5.97
CA VAL A 33 -2.61 -9.24 5.07
C VAL A 33 -3.09 -10.32 4.10
N GLU A 34 -3.88 -11.29 4.59
CA GLU A 34 -4.46 -12.35 3.77
C GLU A 34 -5.39 -11.75 2.70
N LEU A 35 -6.28 -10.84 3.11
CA LEU A 35 -7.19 -10.15 2.21
C LEU A 35 -6.43 -9.36 1.12
N ILE A 36 -5.48 -8.49 1.51
CA ILE A 36 -4.75 -7.66 0.56
C ILE A 36 -3.90 -8.52 -0.39
N ARG A 37 -3.31 -9.62 0.10
CA ARG A 37 -2.58 -10.58 -0.74
C ARG A 37 -3.49 -11.23 -1.79
N ASP A 38 -4.70 -11.61 -1.39
CA ASP A 38 -5.66 -12.24 -2.29
C ASP A 38 -6.17 -11.24 -3.35
N LEU A 39 -6.42 -9.99 -2.96
CA LEU A 39 -6.77 -8.91 -3.89
C LEU A 39 -5.61 -8.59 -4.85
N ASP A 40 -4.37 -8.49 -4.35
CA ASP A 40 -3.18 -8.23 -5.16
C ASP A 40 -2.90 -9.36 -6.18
N ARG A 41 -3.26 -10.61 -5.87
CA ARG A 41 -3.12 -11.76 -6.78
C ARG A 41 -4.32 -11.96 -7.71
N GLY A 42 -5.44 -11.33 -7.39
CA GLY A 42 -6.68 -11.43 -8.14
C GLY A 42 -6.62 -10.75 -9.51
N THR A 43 -7.64 -11.02 -10.31
CA THR A 43 -7.82 -10.45 -11.66
C THR A 43 -8.88 -9.34 -11.70
N ALA A 44 -9.34 -8.89 -10.54
CA ALA A 44 -10.33 -7.81 -10.46
C ALA A 44 -9.79 -6.53 -11.12
N PRO A 45 -10.68 -5.67 -11.64
CA PRO A 45 -10.28 -4.41 -12.27
C PRO A 45 -9.42 -3.57 -11.34
N ARG A 46 -8.44 -2.88 -11.93
CA ARG A 46 -7.50 -2.01 -11.22
C ARG A 46 -7.67 -0.55 -11.62
N THR A 47 -7.42 0.34 -10.68
CA THR A 47 -7.29 1.77 -10.92
C THR A 47 -6.04 2.31 -10.24
N TYR A 48 -5.51 3.41 -10.77
CA TYR A 48 -4.29 4.04 -10.31
C TYR A 48 -4.50 5.53 -10.13
N GLY A 49 -3.93 6.12 -9.09
CA GLY A 49 -4.06 7.54 -8.82
C GLY A 49 -2.85 8.11 -8.10
N ALA A 50 -2.67 9.41 -8.24
CA ALA A 50 -1.59 10.14 -7.58
C ALA A 50 -2.11 11.37 -6.84
N LEU A 51 -1.50 11.67 -5.70
CA LEU A 51 -1.77 12.85 -4.88
C LEU A 51 -0.46 13.35 -4.28
N ALA A 52 -0.12 14.61 -4.50
CA ALA A 52 0.92 15.26 -3.71
C ALA A 52 0.29 15.69 -2.38
N ASP A 53 0.94 15.39 -1.26
CA ASP A 53 0.54 15.96 0.03
C ASP A 53 1.18 17.33 0.28
N ASP A 54 0.76 17.97 1.37
CA ASP A 54 1.23 19.30 1.74
C ASP A 54 2.68 19.29 2.27
N GLU A 55 3.24 18.11 2.54
CA GLU A 55 4.61 17.90 3.03
C GLU A 55 5.60 17.61 1.89
N GLY A 56 5.12 17.59 0.64
CA GLY A 56 5.93 17.38 -0.56
C GLY A 56 6.13 15.91 -0.93
N THR A 57 5.40 14.99 -0.30
CA THR A 57 5.41 13.58 -0.70
C THR A 57 4.40 13.34 -1.81
N ASP A 58 4.90 12.83 -2.93
CA ASP A 58 4.07 12.32 -4.01
C ASP A 58 3.62 10.90 -3.66
N TRP A 59 2.33 10.76 -3.35
CA TRP A 59 1.68 9.48 -3.09
C TRP A 59 1.06 8.89 -4.35
N LEU A 60 1.35 7.62 -4.59
CA LEU A 60 0.89 6.83 -5.71
C LEU A 60 0.14 5.61 -5.17
N TYR A 61 -1.04 5.36 -5.73
CA TYR A 61 -1.94 4.31 -5.27
C TYR A 61 -2.31 3.37 -6.42
N GLU A 62 -2.30 2.08 -6.13
CA GLU A 62 -2.96 1.05 -6.93
C GLU A 62 -4.10 0.47 -6.09
N ALA A 63 -5.30 0.47 -6.65
CA ALA A 63 -6.50 -0.07 -5.99
C ALA A 63 -7.25 -1.07 -6.88
N VAL A 64 -7.94 -1.99 -6.22
CA VAL A 64 -8.74 -3.06 -6.83
C VAL A 64 -10.20 -2.89 -6.44
N TRP A 65 -11.12 -3.14 -7.38
CA TRP A 65 -12.55 -3.12 -7.07
C TRP A 65 -12.95 -4.37 -6.27
N HIS A 66 -13.39 -4.17 -5.03
CA HIS A 66 -13.82 -5.22 -4.13
C HIS A 66 -15.02 -4.75 -3.32
N GLU A 67 -16.05 -5.58 -3.16
CA GLU A 67 -17.23 -5.30 -2.32
C GLU A 67 -17.88 -3.90 -2.45
N ARG A 68 -17.85 -3.34 -3.68
CA ARG A 68 -18.43 -2.02 -4.05
C ARG A 68 -17.57 -0.81 -3.66
N GLU A 69 -16.30 -1.03 -3.35
CA GLU A 69 -15.31 0.02 -3.10
C GLU A 69 -13.97 -0.27 -3.80
N TRP A 70 -13.14 0.75 -3.95
CA TRP A 70 -11.77 0.61 -4.45
C TRP A 70 -10.83 0.42 -3.26
N VAL A 71 -10.41 -0.82 -3.00
CA VAL A 71 -9.47 -1.14 -1.92
C VAL A 71 -8.04 -0.94 -2.42
N VAL A 72 -7.26 -0.10 -1.74
CA VAL A 72 -5.85 0.10 -2.07
C VAL A 72 -5.08 -1.17 -1.74
N VAL A 73 -4.29 -1.67 -2.70
CA VAL A 73 -3.48 -2.90 -2.54
C VAL A 73 -1.98 -2.62 -2.57
N ARG A 74 -1.57 -1.49 -3.16
CA ARG A 74 -0.20 -0.97 -3.11
C ARG A 74 -0.21 0.54 -3.02
N GLN A 75 0.73 1.07 -2.23
CA GLN A 75 0.92 2.50 -2.03
C GLN A 75 2.42 2.80 -2.02
N LEU A 76 2.81 3.86 -2.71
CA LEU A 76 4.18 4.35 -2.80
C LEU A 76 4.18 5.83 -2.44
N GLY A 77 5.03 6.24 -1.50
CA GLY A 77 5.32 7.63 -1.20
C GLY A 77 6.73 7.96 -1.67
N ALA A 78 6.87 9.04 -2.43
CA ALA A 78 8.15 9.59 -2.85
C ALA A 78 8.29 11.01 -2.29
N ALA A 79 9.09 11.16 -1.24
CA ALA A 79 9.34 12.45 -0.60
C ALA A 79 10.37 13.27 -1.38
N GLU A 80 10.34 14.61 -1.24
CA GLU A 80 11.28 15.52 -1.93
C GLU A 80 12.76 15.26 -1.57
N ASP A 81 13.03 14.72 -0.39
CA ASP A 81 14.38 14.35 0.05
C ASP A 81 14.89 13.03 -0.58
N GLY A 82 14.08 12.41 -1.43
CA GLY A 82 14.36 11.12 -2.08
C GLY A 82 14.02 9.91 -1.23
N THR A 83 13.40 10.08 -0.05
CA THR A 83 12.90 8.97 0.76
C THR A 83 11.74 8.28 0.06
N ILE A 84 11.79 6.95 0.04
CA ILE A 84 10.81 6.11 -0.64
C ILE A 84 10.18 5.15 0.35
N THR A 85 8.87 5.24 0.47
CA THR A 85 8.08 4.37 1.34
C THR A 85 7.14 3.54 0.48
N ARG A 86 7.07 2.24 0.75
CA ARG A 86 6.20 1.31 0.01
C ARG A 86 5.39 0.48 0.97
N TYR A 87 4.09 0.44 0.73
CA TYR A 87 3.17 -0.41 1.46
C TYR A 87 2.46 -1.37 0.50
N TRP A 88 2.45 -2.65 0.87
CA TRP A 88 1.72 -3.73 0.19
C TRP A 88 1.55 -4.89 1.16
N TRP A 89 0.90 -6.01 0.78
CA TRP A 89 0.62 -7.10 1.72
C TRP A 89 1.84 -7.62 2.51
N GLN A 90 3.07 -7.59 1.98
CA GLN A 90 4.25 -8.04 2.74
C GLN A 90 4.73 -7.02 3.78
N ARG A 91 4.34 -5.76 3.62
CA ARG A 91 4.68 -4.63 4.48
C ARG A 91 3.50 -3.66 4.51
N LEU A 92 2.43 -4.02 5.22
CA LEU A 92 1.22 -3.20 5.30
C LEU A 92 1.43 -1.99 6.19
N GLU A 93 2.24 -2.11 7.22
CA GLU A 93 2.50 -1.07 8.21
C GLU A 93 3.94 -1.20 8.67
N ASP A 94 4.58 -0.07 8.94
CA ASP A 94 5.85 0.02 9.63
C ASP A 94 5.81 1.11 10.72
N ASP A 95 6.99 1.57 11.15
CA ASP A 95 7.06 2.57 12.22
C ASP A 95 6.54 3.95 11.78
N GLU A 96 6.63 4.24 10.47
CA GLU A 96 6.35 5.54 9.86
C GLU A 96 4.92 5.67 9.33
N GLY A 97 4.24 4.55 9.07
CA GLY A 97 2.88 4.58 8.55
C GLY A 97 2.37 3.24 8.07
N MET A 98 1.28 3.30 7.29
CA MET A 98 0.58 2.12 6.81
C MET A 98 -0.04 2.33 5.43
N LEU A 99 -0.33 1.21 4.75
CA LEU A 99 -1.25 1.15 3.63
C LEU A 99 -2.56 1.76 4.08
N THR A 100 -3.06 2.74 3.32
CA THR A 100 -4.30 3.41 3.69
C THR A 100 -5.46 2.42 3.89
N ASP A 101 -6.18 2.61 4.99
CA ASP A 101 -7.39 1.87 5.35
C ASP A 101 -8.65 2.45 4.68
N GLN A 102 -8.51 3.58 4.00
CA GLN A 102 -9.59 4.24 3.30
C GLN A 102 -9.74 3.71 1.87
N ALA A 103 -10.99 3.55 1.44
CA ALA A 103 -11.29 3.31 0.04
C ALA A 103 -10.79 4.46 -0.84
N LEU A 104 -10.19 4.10 -1.98
CA LEU A 104 -9.72 5.06 -2.97
C LEU A 104 -10.92 5.76 -3.63
N ASP A 105 -11.14 7.01 -3.28
CA ASP A 105 -12.16 7.85 -3.90
C ASP A 105 -11.49 9.00 -4.66
N ARG A 106 -11.44 8.83 -5.98
CA ARG A 106 -10.72 9.76 -6.88
C ARG A 106 -11.24 11.18 -6.79
N ASP A 107 -12.57 11.34 -6.75
CA ASP A 107 -13.20 12.65 -6.77
C ASP A 107 -13.07 13.32 -5.41
N ARG A 108 -13.26 12.56 -4.33
CA ARG A 108 -13.13 13.07 -2.96
C ARG A 108 -11.70 13.48 -2.63
N TRP A 109 -10.71 12.74 -3.13
CA TRP A 109 -9.29 12.99 -2.82
C TRP A 109 -8.62 13.91 -3.84
N GLY A 110 -9.26 14.19 -4.98
CA GLY A 110 -8.65 14.97 -6.06
C GLY A 110 -7.51 14.23 -6.77
N LEU A 111 -7.61 12.90 -6.91
CA LEU A 111 -6.56 12.08 -7.48
C LEU A 111 -6.32 12.40 -8.96
N ARG A 112 -5.08 12.75 -9.28
CA ARG A 112 -4.62 12.80 -10.67
C ARG A 112 -4.67 11.39 -11.27
N PRO A 113 -5.13 11.21 -12.52
CA PRO A 113 -4.98 9.96 -13.24
C PRO A 113 -3.52 9.56 -13.34
N LEU A 114 -3.25 8.28 -13.08
CA LEU A 114 -1.94 7.67 -13.21
C LEU A 114 -2.10 6.44 -14.11
N SER A 115 -1.15 6.19 -15.00
CA SER A 115 -1.18 4.95 -15.76
C SER A 115 -0.57 3.81 -14.94
N ARG A 116 -0.88 2.55 -15.33
CA ARG A 116 -0.22 1.39 -14.75
C ARG A 116 1.30 1.45 -14.98
N GLU A 117 1.72 1.86 -16.16
CA GLU A 117 3.13 1.92 -16.55
C GLU A 117 3.88 2.89 -15.63
N ASP A 118 3.38 4.11 -15.48
CA ASP A 118 3.96 5.13 -14.60
C ASP A 118 4.07 4.65 -13.15
N PHE A 119 3.01 4.01 -12.64
CA PHE A 119 3.03 3.46 -11.28
C PHE A 119 4.16 2.43 -11.09
N TYR A 120 4.28 1.47 -12.02
CA TYR A 120 5.30 0.42 -11.89
C TYR A 120 6.71 0.92 -12.21
N THR A 121 6.86 1.92 -13.08
CA THR A 121 8.13 2.63 -13.25
C THR A 121 8.58 3.27 -11.94
N ALA A 122 7.70 4.01 -11.26
CA ALA A 122 8.01 4.60 -9.95
C ALA A 122 8.27 3.53 -8.87
N TRP A 123 7.49 2.44 -8.92
CA TRP A 123 7.60 1.35 -7.97
C TRP A 123 8.94 0.64 -8.05
N ASP A 124 9.42 0.35 -9.25
CA ASP A 124 10.65 -0.39 -9.51
C ASP A 124 11.89 0.51 -9.54
N ASP A 125 11.76 1.76 -10.01
CA ASP A 125 12.83 2.76 -10.07
C ASP A 125 12.38 4.10 -9.46
N PRO A 126 12.60 4.30 -8.15
CA PRO A 126 12.10 5.45 -7.45
C PRO A 126 12.82 6.79 -7.74
N GLY A 127 13.75 6.83 -8.71
CA GLY A 127 14.27 8.09 -9.23
C GLY A 127 13.30 8.85 -10.14
N TRP A 128 12.12 8.27 -10.41
CA TRP A 128 11.06 8.86 -11.23
C TRP A 128 10.30 9.96 -10.47
N SER A 129 10.17 11.14 -11.06
CA SER A 129 9.37 12.25 -10.53
C SER A 129 8.09 12.41 -11.34
N LEU A 130 6.97 12.68 -10.66
CA LEU A 130 5.68 13.05 -11.27
C LEU A 130 5.70 14.44 -11.96
N THR A 131 6.83 15.13 -11.92
CA THR A 131 7.01 16.47 -12.49
C THR A 131 7.74 16.49 -13.84
N ALA A 132 8.14 15.33 -14.36
CA ALA A 132 8.82 15.19 -15.65
C ALA A 132 7.90 15.37 -16.87
#